data_AF-A0A183KK98-F1
#
_entry.id   AF-A0A183KK98-F1
#
_cell.length_a   1.000
_cell.length_b   1.000
_cell.length_c   1.000
_cell.angle_alpha   90.00
_cell.angle_beta   90.00
_cell.angle_gamma   90.00
#
_symmetry.space_group_name_H-M   'P 1'
#
loop_
_entity.id
_entity.type
_entity.pdbx_description
1 polymer ?
#
loop_
_entity_poly.entity_id
_entity_poly.type
_entity_poly.pdbx_seq_one_letter_code
_entity_poly.pdbx_strand_id
1 'polypeptide(L)' 'MRELYDITKKLTGNHRKPERPVKSKEGEIITNIEEQRNRWVERFKELLNRPAPLNPPNIEAAPTDLPI' A
#
# COMPACT_ATOMS: atom_id res chain seq x y z
N MET A 1 -15.25 5.80 -29.99
CA MET A 1 -14.28 6.49 -29.09
C MET A 1 -14.93 7.19 -27.90
N ARG A 2 -16.04 7.94 -28.08
CA ARG A 2 -16.76 8.56 -26.94
C ARG A 2 -17.33 7.55 -25.94
N GLU A 3 -17.97 6.48 -26.42
CA GLU A 3 -18.56 5.44 -25.56
C GLU A 3 -17.52 4.80 -24.62
N LEU A 4 -16.35 4.46 -25.16
CA LEU A 4 -15.23 3.90 -24.40
C LEU A 4 -14.76 4.87 -23.30
N TYR A 5 -14.60 6.16 -23.65
CA TYR A 5 -14.25 7.22 -22.70
C TYR A 5 -15.31 7.40 -21.60
N ASP A 6 -16.59 7.38 -21.95
CA ASP A 6 -17.70 7.54 -21.00
C ASP A 6 -17.81 6.33 -20.05
N ILE A 7 -17.58 5.11 -20.56
CA ILE A 7 -17.52 3.88 -19.76
C ILE A 7 -16.32 3.94 -18.80
N THR A 8 -15.12 4.27 -19.28
CA THR A 8 -13.93 4.38 -18.42
C THR A 8 -14.10 5.47 -17.35
N LYS A 9 -14.71 6.60 -17.69
CA LYS A 9 -15.00 7.69 -16.75
C LYS A 9 -16.04 7.30 -15.69
N LYS A 10 -17.04 6.48 -16.06
CA LYS A 10 -18.04 5.95 -15.12
C LYS A 10 -17.46 4.87 -14.21
N LEU A 11 -16.61 3.99 -14.74
CA LEU A 11 -15.96 2.89 -14.01
C LEU A 11 -14.87 3.36 -13.05
N THR A 12 -14.11 4.40 -13.41
CA THR A 12 -13.06 4.95 -12.53
C THR A 12 -13.64 5.64 -11.29
N GLY A 13 -14.93 6.00 -11.33
CA GLY A 13 -15.62 6.73 -10.26
C GLY A 13 -14.95 8.07 -9.95
N ASN A 14 -15.53 8.86 -9.04
CA ASN A 14 -14.81 9.98 -8.45
C ASN A 14 -13.76 9.45 -7.47
N HIS A 15 -12.69 8.82 -7.97
CA HIS A 15 -11.50 8.50 -7.19
C HIS A 15 -10.68 9.77 -6.92
N ARG A 16 -11.34 10.82 -6.43
CA ARG A 16 -10.67 11.86 -5.66
C ARG A 16 -10.42 11.22 -4.30
N LYS A 17 -9.39 10.37 -4.19
CA LYS A 17 -8.88 10.03 -2.87
C LYS A 17 -8.39 11.38 -2.30
N PRO A 18 -9.04 11.95 -1.26
CA PRO A 18 -8.28 12.88 -0.44
C PRO A 18 -7.03 12.11 0.00
N GLU A 19 -5.88 12.77 -0.02
CA GLU A 19 -4.66 12.19 0.54
C GLU A 19 -5.04 11.67 1.93
N ARG A 20 -5.03 10.33 2.07
CA ARG A 20 -5.56 9.71 3.30
C ARG A 20 -4.60 10.15 4.39
N PRO A 21 -5.09 10.81 5.46
CA PRO A 21 -4.22 11.32 6.48
C PRO A 21 -3.41 10.17 7.07
N VAL A 22 -2.08 10.28 7.01
CA VAL A 22 -1.17 9.28 7.56
C VAL A 22 -1.02 9.55 9.05
N LYS A 23 -1.00 8.50 9.88
CA LYS A 23 -0.72 8.64 11.30
C LYS A 23 0.78 8.63 11.58
N SER A 24 1.22 9.50 12.48
CA SER A 24 2.56 9.47 13.07
C SER A 24 2.75 8.19 13.90
N LYS A 25 3.96 7.97 14.43
CA LYS A 25 4.22 6.84 15.33
C LYS A 25 3.48 7.01 16.66
N GLU A 26 3.24 8.26 17.05
CA GLU A 26 2.55 8.72 18.25
C GLU A 26 1.01 8.71 18.08
N GLY A 27 0.52 8.38 16.88
CA GLY A 27 -0.91 8.26 16.58
C GLY A 27 -1.58 9.56 16.12
N GLU A 28 -0.83 10.64 15.99
CA GLU A 28 -1.30 11.94 15.51
C GLU A 28 -1.50 11.94 14.00
N ILE A 29 -2.43 12.77 13.51
CA ILE A 29 -2.70 12.87 12.07
C ILE A 29 -1.70 13.84 11.43
N ILE A 30 -0.93 13.34 10.46
CA ILE A 30 0.01 14.13 9.68
C ILE A 30 -0.73 14.83 8.55
N THR A 31 -0.71 16.16 8.56
CA THR A 31 -1.36 17.03 7.56
C THR A 31 -0.40 17.58 6.51
N ASN A 32 0.91 17.58 6.78
CA ASN A 32 1.96 18.06 5.86
C ASN A 32 2.47 16.95 4.93
N ILE A 33 2.50 17.19 3.62
CA ILE A 33 2.98 16.24 2.60
C ILE A 33 4.43 15.80 2.82
N GLU A 34 5.32 16.71 3.21
CA GLU A 34 6.74 16.39 3.46
C GLU A 34 6.88 15.43 4.65
N GLU A 35 6.13 15.69 5.71
CA GLU A 35 6.10 14.86 6.90
C GLU A 35 5.47 13.48 6.61
N GLN A 36 4.44 13.42 5.75
CA GLN A 36 3.90 12.15 5.27
C GLN A 36 4.95 11.36 4.48
N ARG A 37 5.70 12.00 3.58
CA ARG A 37 6.79 11.36 2.84
C ARG A 37 7.88 10.83 3.76
N ASN A 38 8.30 11.63 4.75
CA ASN A 38 9.27 11.21 5.75
C ASN A 38 8.76 10.01 6.55
N ARG A 39 7.47 10.01 6.93
CA ARG A 39 6.83 8.88 7.61
C ARG A 39 6.84 7.61 6.76
N TRP A 40 6.59 7.72 5.46
CA TRP A 40 6.72 6.61 4.50
C TRP A 40 8.15 6.08 4.45
N VAL A 41 9.14 6.97 4.28
CA VAL A 41 10.57 6.59 4.23
C VAL A 41 10.98 5.86 5.50
N GLU A 42 10.60 6.34 6.68
CA GLU A 42 10.88 5.65 7.94
C GLU A 42 10.24 4.27 8.02
N ARG A 43 8.95 4.16 7.69
CA ARG A 43 8.22 2.88 7.74
C ARG A 43 8.82 1.84 6.80
N PHE A 44 9.19 2.25 5.58
CA PHE A 44 9.83 1.36 4.63
C PHE A 44 11.24 0.98 5.05
N LYS A 45 12.03 1.91 5.60
CA LYS A 45 13.35 1.60 6.14
C LYS A 45 13.27 0.57 7.27
N GLU A 46 12.34 0.75 8.21
CA GLU A 46 12.13 -0.18 9.32
C GLU A 46 11.70 -1.56 8.81
N LEU A 47 10.78 -1.61 7.85
CA LEU A 47 10.25 -2.87 7.33
C LEU A 47 11.27 -3.64 6.48
N LEU A 48 11.97 -2.96 5.57
CA LEU A 48 12.85 -3.59 4.59
C LEU A 48 14.24 -3.89 5.13
N ASN A 49 14.72 -3.12 6.11
CA ASN A 49 16.01 -3.39 6.77
C ASN A 49 15.84 -4.22 8.06
N ARG A 50 14.62 -4.74 8.32
CA ARG A 50 14.40 -5.65 9.44
C ARG A 50 15.19 -6.94 9.19
N PRO A 51 16.01 -7.41 10.14
CA PRO A 51 16.68 -8.69 10.01
C PRO A 51 15.66 -9.81 9.88
N ALA A 52 16.05 -10.89 9.20
CA ALA A 52 15.21 -12.07 9.10
C ALA A 52 14.78 -12.53 10.52
N PRO A 53 13.49 -12.83 10.73
CA PRO A 53 13.04 -13.35 12.01
C PRO A 53 13.79 -14.66 12.32
N LEU A 54 14.17 -14.86 13.59
CA LEU A 54 14.89 -16.06 14.04
C LEU A 54 14.09 -17.34 13.77
N ASN A 55 12.77 -17.24 13.88
CA ASN A 55 11.86 -18.32 13.54
C ASN A 55 11.37 -18.11 12.12
N PRO A 56 11.61 -19.06 11.19
CA PRO A 56 11.01 -18.99 9.88
C PRO A 56 9.48 -19.02 10.04
N PRO A 57 8.74 -18.25 9.24
CA PRO A 57 7.29 -18.34 9.23
C PRO A 57 6.89 -19.75 8.75
N ASN A 58 5.99 -20.40 9.49
CA ASN A 58 5.44 -21.70 9.10
C ASN A 58 4.44 -21.48 7.95
N ILE A 59 4.96 -21.46 6.72
CA ILE A 59 4.18 -21.25 5.50
C ILE A 59 4.15 -22.58 4.75
N GLU A 60 2.95 -23.11 4.52
CA GLU A 60 2.76 -24.28 3.66
C GLU A 60 3.17 -23.93 2.23
N ALA A 61 3.90 -24.85 1.59
CA ALA A 61 4.28 -24.68 0.20
C ALA A 61 3.03 -24.54 -0.68
N ALA A 62 3.09 -23.66 -1.69
CA ALA A 62 2.02 -23.56 -2.66
C ALA A 62 1.82 -24.94 -3.35
N PRO A 63 0.57 -25.42 -3.52
CA PRO A 63 0.29 -26.64 -4.26
C PRO A 63 0.90 -26.52 -5.66
N THR A 64 1.82 -27.42 -5.98
CA THR A 64 2.53 -27.43 -7.28
C THR A 64 1.68 -28.05 -8.39
N ASP A 65 0.63 -28.79 -8.02
CA ASP A 65 -0.28 -29.44 -8.95
C ASP A 65 -1.41 -28.49 -9.38
N LEU A 66 -1.06 -27.47 -10.15
CA LEU A 66 -2.03 -26.81 -11.02
C LEU A 66 -2.08 -27.61 -12.33
N PRO A 67 -3.19 -28.28 -12.66
CA PRO A 67 -3.34 -28.87 -13.97
C PRO A 67 -3.32 -27.73 -15.00
N ILE A 68 -2.41 -27.84 -15.97
CA ILE A 68 -2.32 -26.96 -17.15
C ILE A 68 -3.51 -27.24 -18.07
#